data_AF-W3XB40-F1
#
_entry.id   AF-W3XB40-F1
#
_cell.length_a   1.000
_cell.length_b   1.000
_cell.length_c   1.000
_cell.angle_alpha   90.00
_cell.angle_beta   90.00
_cell.angle_gamma   90.00
#
_symmetry.space_group_name_H-M   'P 1'
#
loop_
_entity.id
_entity.type
_entity.pdbx_description
1 polymer ?
#
loop_
_entity_poly.entity_id
_entity_poly.type
_entity_poly.pdbx_seq_one_letter_code
_entity_poly.pdbx_strand_id
1 'polypeptide(L)'
;MVHLEEITDEVAEKLQVSENSNSSSTPPPSQPKSANILPSKNVVDSLPENPILTKLRAAAEAGPSAAGPALSPARAWTENKSVDEVVAELKKSPLFMTDLEENDDTEALRALAYEGTPLEVASDFKERGNECFREKKWNDAKEFYTKGVLVLAAEERKRRGYDLQGRKIDPSTQEPDSEEEVAQQRAVLESLYVNRAACHLEVKNYRSCWLGGAAALKLNPANVKALYRSARALLAVDRIEEADDACARGLALDESNKALQAVARDIIARSEHVAAQRRREAERLAREERRAALLKAAIAARGIRTRSTDKPPEMEDARLRLVPDEDDPTSSLSFPTVLLYPADLETDFIKAFNEQESLADHLSYVFPLPWDQKREYTLAGVECYMDTVSGGLIKVGKKAPLLKVLSSDKVEVVDEVVRIFVLPKAKAESWVQEYKSKKAAERGG
;
A
#
# COMPACT_ATOMS: atom_id res chain seq x y z
N MET A 1 28.98 8.85 -41.17
CA MET A 1 29.21 7.70 -40.27
C MET A 1 29.12 8.24 -38.86
N VAL A 2 27.89 8.40 -38.35
CA VAL A 2 27.64 9.01 -37.03
C VAL A 2 27.75 7.88 -36.00
N HIS A 3 28.70 8.02 -35.07
CA HIS A 3 28.92 7.03 -34.02
C HIS A 3 27.84 7.23 -32.96
N LEU A 4 26.85 6.33 -32.94
CA LEU A 4 25.78 6.30 -31.96
C LEU A 4 26.29 5.63 -30.68
N GLU A 5 26.72 6.41 -29.70
CA GLU A 5 27.01 5.89 -28.37
C GLU A 5 25.70 5.71 -27.58
N GLU A 6 25.30 4.46 -27.40
CA GLU A 6 24.23 4.07 -26.50
C GLU A 6 24.71 4.03 -25.04
N ILE A 7 23.87 4.47 -24.11
CA ILE A 7 24.17 4.39 -22.68
C ILE A 7 24.27 2.91 -22.26
N THR A 8 25.45 2.49 -21.81
CA THR A 8 25.75 1.14 -21.28
C THR A 8 25.46 1.06 -19.78
N ASP A 9 24.86 -0.05 -19.35
CA ASP A 9 24.37 -0.29 -17.98
C ASP A 9 25.49 -0.53 -16.92
N GLU A 10 26.77 -0.48 -17.29
CA GLU A 10 27.90 -0.67 -16.35
C GLU A 10 27.98 0.39 -15.23
N VAL A 11 27.38 1.56 -15.44
CA VAL A 11 27.37 2.66 -14.45
C VAL A 11 26.37 2.40 -13.32
N ALA A 12 25.33 1.60 -13.54
CA ALA A 12 24.31 1.31 -12.54
C ALA A 12 24.76 0.26 -11.50
N GLU A 13 25.60 -0.70 -11.91
CA GLU A 13 26.03 -1.82 -11.06
C GLU A 13 27.10 -1.39 -10.02
N LYS A 14 27.95 -0.41 -10.35
CA LYS A 14 28.98 0.12 -9.43
C LYS A 14 28.44 0.91 -8.23
N LEU A 15 27.18 1.34 -8.25
CA LEU A 15 26.62 2.22 -7.21
C LEU A 15 25.81 1.49 -6.14
N GLN A 16 25.41 0.22 -6.35
CA GLN A 16 24.63 -0.53 -5.36
C GLN A 16 25.48 -1.13 -4.23
N VAL A 17 26.80 -1.25 -4.41
CA VAL A 17 27.70 -1.87 -3.42
C VAL A 17 28.00 -0.94 -2.23
N SER A 18 27.77 0.37 -2.35
CA SER A 18 28.15 1.35 -1.31
C SER A 18 27.09 1.68 -0.25
N GLU A 19 25.84 1.25 -0.40
CA GLU A 19 24.74 1.63 0.52
C GLU A 19 24.52 0.64 1.69
N ASN A 20 25.17 -0.54 1.68
CA ASN A 20 25.01 -1.53 2.73
C ASN A 20 26.13 -1.47 3.80
N SER A 21 26.26 -0.35 4.50
CA SER A 21 26.91 -0.35 5.81
C SER A 21 26.47 0.81 6.72
N ASN A 22 26.07 0.45 7.94
CA ASN A 22 25.84 1.26 9.15
C ASN A 22 24.52 2.00 9.35
N SER A 23 23.63 1.35 10.11
CA SER A 23 22.61 1.96 10.96
C SER A 23 23.05 1.90 12.43
N SER A 24 23.14 3.05 13.12
CA SER A 24 23.02 3.10 14.58
C SER A 24 22.52 4.47 15.05
N SER A 25 21.54 4.41 15.95
CA SER A 25 20.68 5.44 16.54
C SER A 25 21.31 6.32 17.62
N THR A 26 20.91 7.60 17.73
CA THR A 26 20.46 8.28 18.98
C THR A 26 19.98 9.74 18.74
N PRO A 27 19.12 10.32 19.60
CA PRO A 27 18.40 11.60 19.36
C PRO A 27 19.01 12.81 20.10
N PRO A 28 18.66 14.07 19.75
CA PRO A 28 19.08 15.24 20.53
C PRO A 28 17.99 15.73 21.51
N PRO A 29 18.37 16.30 22.68
CA PRO A 29 17.44 16.91 23.63
C PRO A 29 17.29 18.43 23.43
N SER A 30 16.26 18.93 24.11
CA SER A 30 15.63 20.25 24.12
C SER A 30 16.43 21.36 24.83
N GLN A 31 16.09 22.64 24.57
CA GLN A 31 15.40 23.49 25.57
C GLN A 31 14.90 24.85 25.03
N PRO A 32 13.89 25.48 25.70
CA PRO A 32 13.23 26.72 25.32
C PRO A 32 13.57 27.93 26.23
N LYS A 33 13.24 29.17 25.81
CA LYS A 33 12.29 30.10 26.49
C LYS A 33 12.50 31.59 26.15
N SER A 34 11.36 32.20 25.83
CA SER A 34 10.83 33.51 26.26
C SER A 34 11.38 34.84 25.72
N ALA A 35 10.46 35.52 25.04
CA ALA A 35 10.34 36.95 24.80
C ALA A 35 10.50 37.82 26.07
N ASN A 36 10.94 39.08 25.94
CA ASN A 36 10.06 40.24 25.64
C ASN A 36 10.83 41.58 25.79
N ILE A 37 10.27 42.64 25.19
CA ILE A 37 10.43 44.09 25.52
C ILE A 37 11.47 44.91 24.74
N LEU A 38 10.96 45.67 23.76
CA LEU A 38 11.39 47.03 23.33
C LEU A 38 10.84 48.07 24.36
N PRO A 39 11.39 49.31 24.53
CA PRO A 39 11.43 50.27 23.42
C PRO A 39 12.48 51.42 23.45
N SER A 40 12.63 52.07 22.28
CA SER A 40 12.81 53.53 22.04
C SER A 40 14.10 54.27 22.46
N LYS A 41 14.88 54.72 21.45
CA LYS A 41 15.17 56.13 21.06
C LYS A 41 16.57 56.31 20.43
N ASN A 42 16.55 56.96 19.26
CA ASN A 42 17.53 57.88 18.68
C ASN A 42 18.97 57.88 19.22
N VAL A 43 19.91 57.42 18.39
CA VAL A 43 21.23 58.07 18.24
C VAL A 43 21.54 58.13 16.75
N VAL A 44 21.32 59.32 16.17
CA VAL A 44 21.99 59.76 14.95
C VAL A 44 23.25 60.45 15.44
N ASP A 45 24.41 59.95 15.05
CA ASP A 45 25.63 60.69 14.67
C ASP A 45 26.89 59.90 15.02
N SER A 46 27.55 59.41 13.98
CA SER A 46 28.98 59.68 13.74
C SER A 46 29.45 58.80 12.58
N LEU A 47 29.49 59.36 11.38
CA LEU A 47 30.54 59.19 10.34
C LEU A 47 30.18 60.10 9.14
N PRO A 48 31.18 60.64 8.44
CA PRO A 48 31.23 62.03 8.00
C PRO A 48 30.40 62.34 6.75
N GLU A 49 29.90 63.58 6.70
CA GLU A 49 29.25 64.17 5.53
C GLU A 49 30.18 64.13 4.32
N ASN A 50 29.75 63.38 3.30
CA ASN A 50 30.48 63.29 2.04
C ASN A 50 30.04 64.48 1.16
N PRO A 51 30.91 65.44 0.82
CA PRO A 51 30.54 66.69 0.12
C PRO A 51 30.00 66.47 -1.31
N ILE A 52 30.05 65.23 -1.81
CA ILE A 52 29.46 64.79 -3.08
C ILE A 52 27.94 64.55 -2.94
N LEU A 53 27.49 64.01 -1.80
CA LEU A 53 26.07 63.73 -1.55
C LEU A 53 25.24 65.01 -1.36
N THR A 54 25.82 66.05 -0.75
CA THR A 54 25.17 67.36 -0.60
C THR A 54 25.03 68.08 -1.95
N LYS A 55 25.99 67.91 -2.86
CA LYS A 55 25.92 68.43 -4.25
C LYS A 55 24.93 67.67 -5.13
N LEU A 56 24.82 66.34 -4.97
CA LEU A 56 23.84 65.52 -5.68
C LEU A 56 22.41 65.79 -5.20
N ARG A 57 22.21 66.06 -3.91
CA ARG A 57 20.90 66.41 -3.35
C ARG A 57 20.42 67.80 -3.82
N ALA A 58 21.33 68.76 -3.91
CA ALA A 58 21.05 70.07 -4.50
C ALA A 58 20.81 70.01 -6.02
N ALA A 59 21.41 69.04 -6.74
CA ALA A 59 21.16 68.81 -8.16
C ALA A 59 19.83 68.06 -8.43
N ALA A 60 19.33 67.28 -7.46
CA ALA A 60 18.04 66.59 -7.54
C ALA A 60 16.83 67.50 -7.24
N GLU A 61 17.04 68.62 -6.54
CA GLU A 61 16.00 69.65 -6.27
C GLU A 61 15.89 70.72 -7.37
N ALA A 62 16.77 70.69 -8.38
CA ALA A 62 16.64 71.51 -9.58
C ALA A 62 15.93 70.70 -10.69
N GLY A 63 14.74 71.15 -11.10
CA GLY A 63 13.99 70.58 -12.24
C GLY A 63 14.79 70.57 -13.56
N PRO A 64 14.30 69.88 -14.61
CA PRO A 64 15.13 69.37 -15.69
C PRO A 64 15.73 70.52 -16.52
N SER A 65 17.05 70.59 -16.54
CA SER A 65 17.79 71.39 -17.52
C SER A 65 18.11 70.53 -18.73
N ALA A 66 17.53 70.90 -19.87
CA ALA A 66 17.73 70.24 -21.16
C ALA A 66 19.12 70.56 -21.74
N ALA A 67 20.18 69.88 -21.28
CA ALA A 67 21.47 69.78 -21.97
C ALA A 67 22.45 68.84 -21.24
N GLY A 68 22.32 67.53 -21.48
CA GLY A 68 23.35 66.52 -21.16
C GLY A 68 23.55 65.60 -22.36
N PRO A 69 24.72 64.95 -22.53
CA PRO A 69 24.94 64.02 -23.63
C PRO A 69 23.94 62.87 -23.55
N ALA A 70 23.35 62.51 -24.70
CA ALA A 70 22.28 61.52 -24.78
C ALA A 70 22.72 60.18 -24.15
N LEU A 71 21.86 59.65 -23.26
CA LEU A 71 22.06 58.35 -22.63
C LEU A 71 22.04 57.24 -23.69
N SER A 72 22.73 56.13 -23.43
CA SER A 72 22.87 55.03 -24.38
C SER A 72 21.49 54.47 -24.80
N PRO A 73 21.32 54.01 -26.06
CA PRO A 73 20.02 53.57 -26.59
C PRO A 73 19.32 52.51 -25.74
N ALA A 74 20.07 51.69 -24.98
CA ALA A 74 19.52 50.69 -24.07
C ALA A 74 18.84 51.28 -22.82
N ARG A 75 19.25 52.47 -22.36
CA ARG A 75 18.67 53.15 -21.18
C ARG A 75 17.41 53.95 -21.50
N ALA A 76 17.23 54.31 -22.78
CA ALA A 76 16.03 54.99 -23.25
C ALA A 76 14.77 54.11 -23.15
N TRP A 77 14.92 52.78 -23.15
CA TRP A 77 13.80 51.83 -23.04
C TRP A 77 13.25 51.70 -21.60
N THR A 78 14.06 52.08 -20.61
CA THR A 78 13.74 52.02 -19.17
C THR A 78 13.47 53.40 -18.55
N GLU A 79 13.52 54.48 -19.36
CA GLU A 79 13.60 55.87 -18.89
C GLU A 79 12.35 56.35 -18.14
N ASN A 80 11.20 55.71 -18.38
CA ASN A 80 9.91 56.01 -17.74
C ASN A 80 9.34 54.85 -16.90
N LYS A 81 10.14 53.81 -16.59
CA LYS A 81 9.68 52.65 -15.82
C LYS A 81 10.34 52.63 -14.44
N SER A 82 9.54 52.36 -13.41
CA SER A 82 10.06 52.15 -12.06
C SER A 82 10.95 50.89 -12.02
N VAL A 83 11.87 50.81 -11.06
CA VAL A 83 12.77 49.66 -10.91
C VAL A 83 11.97 48.35 -10.78
N ASP A 84 10.82 48.41 -10.11
CA ASP A 84 9.93 47.25 -9.94
C ASP A 84 9.28 46.82 -11.27
N GLU A 85 8.93 47.75 -12.14
CA GLU A 85 8.40 47.46 -13.49
C GLU A 85 9.47 46.89 -14.42
N VAL A 86 10.70 47.39 -14.36
CA VAL A 86 11.82 46.85 -15.15
C VAL A 86 12.16 45.43 -14.68
N VAL A 87 12.12 45.17 -13.37
CA VAL A 87 12.31 43.82 -12.83
C VAL A 87 11.15 42.90 -13.21
N ALA A 88 9.90 43.41 -13.26
CA ALA A 88 8.75 42.64 -13.72
C ALA A 88 8.84 42.29 -15.22
N GLU A 89 9.26 43.23 -16.07
CA GLU A 89 9.49 42.97 -17.50
C GLU A 89 10.68 42.04 -17.75
N LEU A 90 11.74 42.17 -16.95
CA LEU A 90 12.88 41.26 -17.02
C LEU A 90 12.47 39.84 -16.61
N LYS A 91 11.68 39.70 -15.54
CA LYS A 91 11.07 38.43 -15.13
C LYS A 91 10.04 37.89 -16.12
N LYS A 92 9.61 38.67 -17.11
CA LYS A 92 8.77 38.22 -18.24
C LYS A 92 9.60 37.67 -19.40
N SER A 93 10.89 38.02 -19.47
CA SER A 93 11.81 37.49 -20.47
C SER A 93 12.20 36.05 -20.12
N PRO A 94 12.13 35.11 -21.07
CA PRO A 94 12.45 33.69 -20.82
C PRO A 94 13.86 33.43 -20.28
N LEU A 95 14.80 34.37 -20.48
CA LEU A 95 16.18 34.28 -19.97
C LEU A 95 16.30 34.55 -18.46
N PHE A 96 15.31 35.21 -17.84
CA PHE A 96 15.34 35.63 -16.44
C PHE A 96 14.05 35.26 -15.66
N MET A 97 13.16 34.49 -16.29
CA MET A 97 11.97 33.93 -15.66
C MET A 97 12.33 32.91 -14.58
N THR A 98 11.79 33.08 -13.38
CA THR A 98 11.84 32.08 -12.30
C THR A 98 10.69 31.07 -12.38
N ASP A 99 9.58 31.47 -13.02
CA ASP A 99 8.37 30.67 -13.23
C ASP A 99 7.98 30.72 -14.72
N LEU A 100 7.60 29.58 -15.29
CA LEU A 100 7.23 29.46 -16.71
C LEU A 100 5.81 29.99 -16.94
N GLU A 101 5.67 31.28 -17.23
CA GLU A 101 4.42 31.86 -17.73
C GLU A 101 4.30 31.67 -19.26
N GLU A 102 3.09 31.40 -19.76
CA GLU A 102 2.81 31.32 -21.19
C GLU A 102 2.76 32.73 -21.77
N ASN A 103 3.75 33.06 -22.61
CA ASN A 103 3.95 34.36 -23.24
C ASN A 103 4.45 34.12 -24.67
N ASP A 104 4.23 35.06 -25.58
CA ASP A 104 4.60 34.92 -27.01
C ASP A 104 6.09 34.56 -27.17
N ASP A 105 6.95 35.05 -26.28
CA ASP A 105 8.39 34.75 -26.26
C ASP A 105 8.68 33.30 -25.82
N THR A 106 7.90 32.73 -24.90
CA THR A 106 8.04 31.31 -24.50
C THR A 106 7.46 30.38 -25.55
N GLU A 107 6.45 30.82 -26.32
CA GLU A 107 5.94 30.10 -27.49
C GLU A 107 6.95 30.10 -28.65
N ALA A 108 7.60 31.23 -28.92
CA ALA A 108 8.66 31.32 -29.93
C ALA A 108 9.84 30.38 -29.61
N LEU A 109 10.27 30.32 -28.35
CA LEU A 109 11.30 29.37 -27.91
C LEU A 109 10.83 27.90 -27.98
N ARG A 110 9.56 27.62 -27.67
CA ARG A 110 8.97 26.29 -27.86
C ARG A 110 8.98 25.91 -29.35
N ALA A 111 8.70 26.85 -30.26
CA ALA A 111 8.75 26.62 -31.69
C ALA A 111 10.17 26.31 -32.18
N LEU A 112 11.18 27.06 -31.70
CA LEU A 112 12.61 26.77 -31.97
C LEU A 112 12.99 25.33 -31.56
N ALA A 113 12.44 24.82 -30.45
CA ALA A 113 12.72 23.46 -29.99
C ALA A 113 12.14 22.35 -30.89
N TYR A 114 11.27 22.69 -31.86
CA TYR A 114 10.75 21.78 -32.88
C TYR A 114 11.16 22.19 -34.30
N GLU A 115 12.17 23.05 -34.45
CA GLU A 115 12.76 23.38 -35.76
C GLU A 115 13.66 22.24 -36.23
N GLY A 116 13.43 21.75 -37.47
CA GLY A 116 14.21 20.68 -38.08
C GLY A 116 13.34 19.56 -38.66
N THR A 117 13.99 18.53 -39.19
CA THR A 117 13.28 17.31 -39.62
C THR A 117 12.78 16.54 -38.39
N PRO A 118 11.68 15.75 -38.50
CA PRO A 118 11.18 14.96 -37.38
C PRO A 118 12.22 14.03 -36.75
N LEU A 119 13.18 13.55 -37.55
CA LEU A 119 14.29 12.71 -37.10
C LEU A 119 15.30 13.49 -36.25
N GLU A 120 15.69 14.69 -36.68
CA GLU A 120 16.60 15.57 -35.94
C GLU A 120 15.98 15.99 -34.62
N VAL A 121 14.74 16.49 -34.64
CA VAL A 121 14.01 16.91 -33.43
C VAL A 121 13.91 15.76 -32.41
N ALA A 122 13.60 14.54 -32.86
CA ALA A 122 13.54 13.38 -31.99
C ALA A 122 14.90 12.97 -31.43
N SER A 123 15.97 13.15 -32.21
CA SER A 123 17.34 12.87 -31.79
C SER A 123 17.81 13.90 -30.76
N ASP A 124 17.51 15.18 -30.93
CA ASP A 124 17.79 16.24 -29.95
C ASP A 124 17.10 15.97 -28.62
N PHE A 125 15.81 15.57 -28.66
CA PHE A 125 15.09 15.18 -27.45
C PHE A 125 15.68 13.94 -26.78
N LYS A 126 16.20 12.98 -27.57
CA LYS A 126 16.90 11.81 -27.05
C LYS A 126 18.19 12.23 -26.34
N GLU A 127 18.98 13.12 -26.92
CA GLU A 127 20.24 13.60 -26.34
C GLU A 127 20.02 14.37 -25.03
N ARG A 128 19.08 15.32 -25.01
CA ARG A 128 18.68 16.04 -23.78
C ARG A 128 18.13 15.09 -22.72
N GLY A 129 17.33 14.10 -23.13
CA GLY A 129 16.83 13.05 -22.23
C GLY A 129 17.97 12.21 -21.65
N ASN A 130 18.99 11.88 -22.45
CA ASN A 130 20.17 11.13 -22.03
C ASN A 130 21.02 11.93 -21.03
N GLU A 131 21.15 13.25 -21.21
CA GLU A 131 21.78 14.15 -20.24
C GLU A 131 21.04 14.15 -18.90
N CYS A 132 19.72 14.37 -18.91
CA CYS A 132 18.91 14.32 -17.70
C CYS A 132 18.96 12.94 -17.02
N PHE A 133 19.02 11.86 -17.80
CA PHE A 133 19.17 10.50 -17.28
C PHE A 133 20.51 10.30 -16.56
N ARG A 134 21.61 10.81 -17.13
CA ARG A 134 22.94 10.82 -16.48
C ARG A 134 22.95 11.64 -15.19
N GLU A 135 22.20 12.74 -15.16
CA GLU A 135 22.01 13.58 -13.95
C GLU A 135 21.05 12.98 -12.91
N LYS A 136 20.49 11.77 -13.15
CA LYS A 136 19.46 11.12 -12.30
C LYS A 136 18.15 11.91 -12.19
N LYS A 137 17.89 12.85 -13.09
CA LYS A 137 16.61 13.57 -13.20
C LYS A 137 15.63 12.74 -14.04
N TRP A 138 15.15 11.64 -13.46
CA TRP A 138 14.34 10.65 -14.17
C TRP A 138 13.00 11.19 -14.69
N ASN A 139 12.38 12.11 -13.95
CA ASN A 139 11.11 12.72 -14.35
C ASN A 139 11.26 13.63 -15.57
N ASP A 140 12.28 14.48 -15.56
CA ASP A 140 12.58 15.38 -16.69
C ASP A 140 13.02 14.58 -17.91
N ALA A 141 13.88 13.57 -17.72
CA ALA A 141 14.31 12.66 -18.79
C ALA A 141 13.10 11.94 -19.44
N LYS A 142 12.16 11.45 -18.62
CA LYS A 142 10.92 10.83 -19.09
C LYS A 142 10.10 11.79 -19.96
N GLU A 143 10.02 13.07 -19.60
CA GLU A 143 9.29 14.07 -20.38
C GLU A 143 9.96 14.33 -21.73
N PHE A 144 11.28 14.50 -21.76
CA PHE A 144 12.02 14.67 -23.02
C PHE A 144 11.86 13.46 -23.95
N TYR A 145 12.01 12.23 -23.42
CA TYR A 145 11.76 11.03 -24.22
C TYR A 145 10.31 10.95 -24.70
N THR A 146 9.34 11.38 -23.88
CA THR A 146 7.93 11.38 -24.27
C THR A 146 7.67 12.36 -25.42
N LYS A 147 8.28 13.54 -25.41
CA LYS A 147 8.20 14.52 -26.51
C LYS A 147 8.78 13.94 -27.81
N GLY A 148 9.97 13.32 -27.75
CA GLY A 148 10.56 12.64 -28.91
C GLY A 148 9.67 11.51 -29.46
N VAL A 149 9.09 10.69 -28.58
CA VAL A 149 8.13 9.64 -28.99
C VAL A 149 6.90 10.24 -29.68
N LEU A 150 6.36 11.36 -29.19
CA LEU A 150 5.18 11.99 -29.79
C LEU A 150 5.45 12.49 -31.21
N VAL A 151 6.62 13.08 -31.46
CA VAL A 151 7.03 13.55 -32.80
C VAL A 151 7.09 12.38 -33.79
N LEU A 152 7.81 11.31 -33.45
CA LEU A 152 7.97 10.17 -34.35
C LEU A 152 6.69 9.32 -34.46
N ALA A 153 5.91 9.19 -33.39
CA ALA A 153 4.62 8.49 -33.44
C ALA A 153 3.57 9.24 -34.26
N ALA A 154 3.61 10.58 -34.28
CA ALA A 154 2.80 11.38 -35.18
C ALA A 154 3.18 11.11 -36.65
N GLU A 155 4.47 10.99 -36.94
CA GLU A 155 4.94 10.67 -38.29
C GLU A 155 4.55 9.24 -38.72
N GLU A 156 4.68 8.25 -37.84
CA GLU A 156 4.16 6.90 -38.09
C GLU A 156 2.64 6.88 -38.34
N ARG A 157 1.87 7.77 -37.68
CA ARG A 157 0.43 7.89 -37.90
C ARG A 157 0.11 8.53 -39.25
N LYS A 158 0.85 9.58 -39.65
CA LYS A 158 0.72 10.20 -40.97
C LYS A 158 0.97 9.19 -42.09
N ARG A 159 1.99 8.34 -41.95
CA ARG A 159 2.30 7.24 -42.88
C ARG A 159 1.19 6.20 -42.99
N ARG A 160 0.42 5.99 -41.91
CA ARG A 160 -0.78 5.14 -41.93
C ARG A 160 -1.99 5.83 -42.56
N GLY A 161 -1.85 7.09 -42.99
CA GLY A 161 -2.88 7.88 -43.66
C GLY A 161 -3.82 8.63 -42.73
N TYR A 162 -3.39 8.96 -41.51
CA TYR A 162 -4.22 9.68 -40.52
C TYR A 162 -3.56 10.95 -40.01
N ASP A 163 -4.34 12.01 -39.81
CA ASP A 163 -3.87 13.27 -39.20
C ASP A 163 -3.80 13.20 -37.66
N LEU A 164 -3.35 14.31 -37.04
CA LEU A 164 -3.26 14.42 -35.59
C LEU A 164 -4.63 14.26 -34.89
N GLN A 165 -5.72 14.57 -35.60
CA GLN A 165 -7.11 14.46 -35.14
C GLN A 165 -7.78 13.11 -35.54
N GLY A 166 -7.05 12.19 -36.18
CA GLY A 166 -7.56 10.88 -36.60
C GLY A 166 -8.42 10.89 -37.87
N ARG A 167 -8.43 11.99 -38.63
CA ARG A 167 -9.06 12.07 -39.95
C ARG A 167 -8.14 11.45 -41.00
N LYS A 168 -8.73 10.83 -42.03
CA LYS A 168 -7.97 10.21 -43.12
C LYS A 168 -7.35 11.31 -44.01
N ILE A 169 -6.04 11.25 -44.20
CA ILE A 169 -5.29 12.16 -45.08
C ILE A 169 -5.32 11.60 -46.50
N ASP A 170 -5.42 12.49 -47.50
CA ASP A 170 -5.29 12.14 -48.90
C ASP A 170 -3.82 11.76 -49.22
N PRO A 171 -3.54 10.53 -49.71
CA PRO A 171 -2.18 10.08 -50.01
C PRO A 171 -1.42 10.95 -51.02
N SER A 172 -2.11 11.76 -51.83
CA SER A 172 -1.51 12.65 -52.83
C SER A 172 -0.85 13.91 -52.24
N THR A 173 -1.06 14.18 -50.95
CA THR A 173 -0.52 15.36 -50.25
C THR A 173 0.76 15.10 -49.44
N GLN A 174 1.28 13.88 -49.48
CA GLN A 174 2.48 13.48 -48.75
C GLN A 174 3.60 13.19 -49.75
N GLU A 175 4.75 13.85 -49.56
CA GLU A 175 5.99 13.36 -50.16
C GLU A 175 6.41 12.10 -49.37
N PRO A 176 6.63 10.95 -50.04
CA PRO A 176 7.03 9.74 -49.35
C PRO A 176 8.46 9.91 -48.83
N ASP A 177 8.63 9.76 -47.51
CA ASP A 177 9.95 9.62 -46.90
C ASP A 177 10.71 8.46 -47.58
N SER A 178 12.02 8.60 -47.70
CA SER A 178 12.86 7.50 -48.19
C SER A 178 12.78 6.30 -47.22
N GLU A 179 12.90 5.08 -47.74
CA GLU A 179 12.86 3.87 -46.90
C GLU A 179 13.95 3.88 -45.81
N GLU A 180 15.08 4.54 -46.10
CA GLU A 180 16.20 4.72 -45.17
C GLU A 180 15.83 5.65 -44.01
N GLU A 181 15.18 6.78 -44.27
CA GLU A 181 14.71 7.71 -43.23
C GLU A 181 13.64 7.06 -42.33
N VAL A 182 12.74 6.27 -42.91
CA VAL A 182 11.73 5.52 -42.14
C VAL A 182 12.40 4.52 -41.20
N ALA A 183 13.43 3.80 -41.67
CA ALA A 183 14.18 2.86 -40.85
C ALA A 183 14.94 3.57 -39.72
N GLN A 184 15.58 4.70 -40.01
CA GLN A 184 16.28 5.52 -39.01
C GLN A 184 15.31 6.07 -37.95
N GLN A 185 14.16 6.59 -38.36
CA GLN A 185 13.13 7.07 -37.43
C GLN A 185 12.61 5.95 -36.54
N ARG A 186 12.39 4.74 -37.07
CA ARG A 186 11.98 3.58 -36.24
C ARG A 186 13.05 3.16 -35.24
N ALA A 187 14.33 3.21 -35.64
CA ALA A 187 15.45 2.91 -34.73
C ALA A 187 15.56 3.95 -33.60
N VAL A 188 15.40 5.25 -33.92
CA VAL A 188 15.36 6.30 -32.90
C VAL A 188 14.16 6.12 -31.98
N LEU A 189 12.97 5.82 -32.53
CA LEU A 189 11.76 5.57 -31.77
C LEU A 189 11.88 4.36 -30.82
N GLU A 190 12.50 3.27 -31.28
CA GLU A 190 12.84 2.12 -30.43
C GLU A 190 13.69 2.56 -29.24
N SER A 191 14.79 3.27 -29.50
CA SER A 191 15.70 3.74 -28.44
C SER A 191 15.00 4.67 -27.44
N LEU A 192 14.09 5.53 -27.90
CA LEU A 192 13.29 6.42 -27.05
C LEU A 192 12.32 5.63 -26.17
N TYR A 193 11.64 4.61 -26.69
CA TYR A 193 10.76 3.76 -25.87
C TYR A 193 11.54 2.99 -24.80
N VAL A 194 12.70 2.46 -25.16
CA VAL A 194 13.61 1.70 -24.28
C VAL A 194 14.15 2.58 -23.16
N ASN A 195 14.58 3.81 -23.48
CA ASN A 195 15.08 4.78 -22.50
C ASN A 195 13.95 5.32 -21.60
N ARG A 196 12.77 5.60 -22.17
CA ARG A 196 11.58 5.98 -21.39
C ARG A 196 11.16 4.88 -20.42
N ALA A 197 11.22 3.61 -20.84
CA ALA A 197 10.95 2.46 -19.97
C ALA A 197 11.98 2.37 -18.83
N ALA A 198 13.24 2.70 -19.07
CA ALA A 198 14.26 2.79 -18.03
C ALA A 198 13.90 3.85 -16.98
N CYS A 199 13.52 5.06 -17.40
CA CYS A 199 13.06 6.10 -16.46
C CYS A 199 11.86 5.62 -15.64
N HIS A 200 10.90 4.94 -16.26
CA HIS A 200 9.74 4.41 -15.54
C HIS A 200 10.10 3.33 -14.53
N LEU A 201 11.12 2.53 -14.79
CA LEU A 201 11.63 1.54 -13.85
C LEU A 201 12.22 2.22 -12.61
N GLU A 202 13.05 3.25 -12.78
CA GLU A 202 13.65 4.02 -11.69
C GLU A 202 12.61 4.79 -10.86
N VAL A 203 11.59 5.34 -11.52
CA VAL A 203 10.48 6.03 -10.85
C VAL A 203 9.47 5.04 -10.21
N LYS A 204 9.71 3.73 -10.32
CA LYS A 204 8.82 2.65 -9.82
C LYS A 204 7.41 2.66 -10.45
N ASN A 205 7.30 3.24 -11.63
CA ASN A 205 6.10 3.23 -12.45
C ASN A 205 6.10 2.00 -13.35
N TYR A 206 5.95 0.82 -12.74
CA TYR A 206 6.15 -0.46 -13.40
C TYR A 206 5.21 -0.66 -14.60
N ARG A 207 3.93 -0.26 -14.49
CA ARG A 207 2.95 -0.41 -15.56
C ARG A 207 3.36 0.27 -16.86
N SER A 208 3.80 1.51 -16.76
CA SER A 208 4.27 2.26 -17.92
C SER A 208 5.60 1.72 -18.45
N CYS A 209 6.43 1.12 -17.60
CA CYS A 209 7.69 0.48 -17.99
C CYS A 209 7.45 -0.69 -18.95
N TRP A 210 6.67 -1.71 -18.55
CA TRP A 210 6.46 -2.88 -19.42
C TRP A 210 5.59 -2.56 -20.65
N LEU A 211 4.68 -1.57 -20.57
CA LEU A 211 3.95 -1.08 -21.75
C LEU A 211 4.89 -0.37 -22.74
N GLY A 212 5.85 0.41 -22.23
CA GLY A 212 6.91 1.01 -23.04
C GLY A 212 7.81 -0.04 -23.68
N GLY A 213 8.21 -1.06 -22.91
CA GLY A 213 8.94 -2.22 -23.41
C GLY A 213 8.16 -2.98 -24.50
N ALA A 214 6.86 -3.21 -24.31
CA ALA A 214 6.01 -3.85 -25.32
C ALA A 214 5.89 -3.01 -26.60
N ALA A 215 5.88 -1.68 -26.51
CA ALA A 215 5.91 -0.81 -27.69
C ALA A 215 7.25 -0.91 -28.44
N ALA A 216 8.38 -0.95 -27.71
CA ALA A 216 9.70 -1.19 -28.31
C ALA A 216 9.78 -2.56 -28.99
N LEU A 217 9.23 -3.61 -28.38
CA LEU A 217 9.24 -4.97 -28.94
C LEU A 217 8.37 -5.12 -30.21
N LYS A 218 7.39 -4.24 -30.43
CA LYS A 218 6.65 -4.19 -31.70
C LYS A 218 7.49 -3.66 -32.86
N LEU A 219 8.46 -2.79 -32.56
CA LEU A 219 9.40 -2.25 -33.55
C LEU A 219 10.57 -3.22 -33.75
N ASN A 220 11.17 -3.66 -32.65
CA ASN A 220 12.28 -4.61 -32.64
C ASN A 220 12.01 -5.75 -31.64
N PRO A 221 11.54 -6.92 -32.10
CA PRO A 221 11.27 -8.07 -31.25
C PRO A 221 12.51 -8.64 -30.55
N ALA A 222 13.71 -8.35 -31.05
CA ALA A 222 14.98 -8.86 -30.55
C ALA A 222 15.64 -7.95 -29.49
N ASN A 223 14.96 -6.91 -29.01
CA ASN A 223 15.54 -5.99 -28.03
C ASN A 223 15.59 -6.60 -26.61
N VAL A 224 16.77 -7.07 -26.23
CA VAL A 224 17.08 -7.68 -24.93
C VAL A 224 16.88 -6.68 -23.77
N LYS A 225 17.24 -5.40 -23.95
CA LYS A 225 17.09 -4.35 -22.91
C LYS A 225 15.61 -4.12 -22.56
N ALA A 226 14.73 -4.12 -23.57
CA ALA A 226 13.28 -3.98 -23.37
C ALA A 226 12.68 -5.17 -22.60
N LEU A 227 13.12 -6.40 -22.92
CA LEU A 227 12.71 -7.62 -22.23
C LEU A 227 13.17 -7.62 -20.77
N TYR A 228 14.45 -7.30 -20.51
CA TYR A 228 15.01 -7.19 -19.17
C TYR A 228 14.23 -6.20 -18.29
N ARG A 229 13.98 -4.98 -18.79
CA ARG A 229 13.26 -3.94 -18.03
C ARG A 229 11.80 -4.34 -17.78
N SER A 230 11.16 -4.98 -18.75
CA SER A 230 9.79 -5.51 -18.60
C SER A 230 9.73 -6.62 -17.56
N ALA A 231 10.64 -7.59 -17.60
CA ALA A 231 10.72 -8.68 -16.64
C ALA A 231 10.93 -8.15 -15.21
N ARG A 232 11.84 -7.21 -15.01
CA ARG A 232 12.11 -6.59 -13.71
C ARG A 232 10.91 -5.79 -13.19
N ALA A 233 10.20 -5.07 -14.06
CA ALA A 233 8.98 -4.35 -13.71
C ALA A 233 7.82 -5.29 -13.34
N LEU A 234 7.66 -6.42 -14.05
CA LEU A 234 6.62 -7.41 -13.78
C LEU A 234 6.89 -8.16 -12.47
N LEU A 235 8.15 -8.52 -12.20
CA LEU A 235 8.57 -9.11 -10.93
C LEU A 235 8.27 -8.20 -9.74
N ALA A 236 8.49 -6.89 -9.88
CA ALA A 236 8.20 -5.91 -8.83
C ALA A 236 6.69 -5.78 -8.49
N VAL A 237 5.80 -6.24 -9.39
CA VAL A 237 4.34 -6.26 -9.18
C VAL A 237 3.83 -7.68 -8.90
N ASP A 238 4.73 -8.63 -8.58
CA ASP A 238 4.41 -10.04 -8.32
C ASP A 238 3.68 -10.75 -9.47
N ARG A 239 3.82 -10.25 -10.72
CA ARG A 239 3.35 -10.96 -11.92
C ARG A 239 4.45 -11.91 -12.39
N ILE A 240 4.68 -12.95 -11.59
CA ILE A 240 5.81 -13.87 -11.70
C ILE A 240 5.80 -14.62 -13.05
N GLU A 241 4.65 -15.14 -13.48
CA GLU A 241 4.52 -15.91 -14.72
C GLU A 241 4.91 -15.08 -15.96
N GLU A 242 4.39 -13.86 -16.05
CA GLU A 242 4.72 -12.98 -17.18
C GLU A 242 6.16 -12.43 -17.11
N ALA A 243 6.70 -12.29 -15.90
CA ALA A 243 8.10 -11.93 -15.72
C ALA A 243 9.02 -13.06 -16.20
N ASP A 244 8.66 -14.32 -15.93
CA ASP A 244 9.36 -15.52 -16.38
C ASP A 244 9.33 -15.63 -17.91
N ASP A 245 8.15 -15.47 -18.53
CA ASP A 245 8.00 -15.45 -19.98
C ASP A 245 8.87 -14.38 -20.66
N ALA A 246 8.88 -13.16 -20.10
CA ALA A 246 9.70 -12.07 -20.62
C ALA A 246 11.21 -12.35 -20.45
N CYS A 247 11.61 -12.96 -19.33
CA CYS A 247 12.99 -13.33 -19.05
C CYS A 247 13.47 -14.47 -19.95
N ALA A 248 12.66 -15.52 -20.12
CA ALA A 248 12.92 -16.65 -21.00
C ALA A 248 13.11 -16.22 -22.45
N ARG A 249 12.25 -15.31 -22.95
CA ARG A 249 12.42 -14.70 -24.28
C ARG A 249 13.71 -13.89 -24.40
N GLY A 250 14.12 -13.19 -23.35
CA GLY A 250 15.37 -12.44 -23.32
C GLY A 250 16.59 -13.36 -23.37
N LEU A 251 16.60 -14.41 -22.56
CA LEU A 251 17.68 -15.41 -22.51
C LEU A 251 17.78 -16.22 -23.81
N ALA A 252 16.67 -16.47 -24.50
CA ALA A 252 16.69 -17.11 -25.81
C ALA A 252 17.39 -16.27 -26.90
N LEU A 253 17.46 -14.95 -26.73
CA LEU A 253 18.16 -14.04 -27.64
C LEU A 253 19.62 -13.84 -27.24
N ASP A 254 19.88 -13.70 -25.93
CA ASP A 254 21.22 -13.53 -25.37
C ASP A 254 21.35 -14.34 -24.07
N GLU A 255 21.80 -15.58 -24.21
CA GLU A 255 22.01 -16.51 -23.09
C GLU A 255 23.11 -16.02 -22.13
N SER A 256 24.05 -15.22 -22.63
CA SER A 256 25.23 -14.75 -21.89
C SER A 256 24.94 -13.55 -20.98
N ASN A 257 23.73 -13.00 -21.05
CA ASN A 257 23.37 -11.78 -20.36
C ASN A 257 23.24 -11.98 -18.83
N LYS A 258 24.25 -11.52 -18.09
CA LYS A 258 24.29 -11.63 -16.61
C LYS A 258 23.10 -10.95 -15.92
N ALA A 259 22.59 -9.84 -16.46
CA ALA A 259 21.49 -9.10 -15.84
C ALA A 259 20.17 -9.88 -15.94
N LEU A 260 19.89 -10.52 -17.08
CA LEU A 260 18.72 -11.40 -17.22
C LEU A 260 18.84 -12.66 -16.37
N GLN A 261 20.03 -13.27 -16.30
CA GLN A 261 20.27 -14.41 -15.42
C GLN A 261 20.05 -14.06 -13.93
N ALA A 262 20.39 -12.83 -13.51
CA ALA A 262 20.08 -12.36 -12.17
C ALA A 262 18.56 -12.25 -11.94
N VAL A 263 17.82 -11.65 -12.88
CA VAL A 263 16.35 -11.55 -12.80
C VAL A 263 15.69 -12.93 -12.79
N ALA A 264 16.17 -13.90 -13.59
CA ALA A 264 15.67 -15.26 -13.57
C ALA A 264 15.83 -15.92 -12.19
N ARG A 265 16.98 -15.73 -11.52
CA ARG A 265 17.20 -16.22 -10.15
C ARG A 265 16.24 -15.57 -9.16
N ASP A 266 16.00 -14.27 -9.28
CA ASP A 266 15.06 -13.55 -8.42
C ASP A 266 13.61 -14.01 -8.65
N ILE A 267 13.20 -14.28 -9.89
CA ILE A 267 11.90 -14.86 -10.26
C ILE A 267 11.73 -16.22 -9.61
N ILE A 268 12.72 -17.12 -9.73
CA ILE A 268 12.68 -18.45 -9.12
C ILE A 268 12.53 -18.33 -7.61
N ALA A 269 13.39 -17.54 -6.94
CA ALA A 269 13.33 -17.35 -5.50
C ALA A 269 11.98 -16.78 -5.04
N ARG A 270 11.42 -15.81 -5.78
CA ARG A 270 10.10 -15.24 -5.48
C ARG A 270 8.97 -16.27 -5.67
N SER A 271 9.04 -17.07 -6.74
CA SER A 271 8.07 -18.12 -7.05
C SER A 271 8.03 -19.20 -5.97
N GLU A 272 9.20 -19.64 -5.49
CA GLU A 272 9.34 -20.63 -4.43
C GLU A 272 8.78 -20.08 -3.11
N HIS A 273 9.10 -18.83 -2.77
CA HIS A 273 8.56 -18.18 -1.57
C HIS A 273 7.03 -18.11 -1.61
N VAL A 274 6.43 -17.64 -2.71
CA VAL A 274 4.97 -17.56 -2.87
C VAL A 274 4.34 -18.95 -2.83
N ALA A 275 4.93 -19.95 -3.48
CA ALA A 275 4.45 -21.32 -3.44
C ALA A 275 4.52 -21.93 -2.03
N ALA A 276 5.59 -21.64 -1.27
CA ALA A 276 5.74 -22.09 0.11
C ALA A 276 4.68 -21.47 1.04
N GLN A 277 4.42 -20.17 0.92
CA GLN A 277 3.35 -19.51 1.68
C GLN A 277 1.98 -20.11 1.37
N ARG A 278 1.64 -20.27 0.08
CA ARG A 278 0.38 -20.90 -0.34
C ARG A 278 0.23 -22.33 0.18
N ARG A 279 1.31 -23.12 0.17
CA ARG A 279 1.31 -24.50 0.70
C ARG A 279 1.04 -24.51 2.21
N ARG A 280 1.70 -23.64 2.97
CA ARG A 280 1.53 -23.53 4.42
C ARG A 280 0.11 -23.10 4.80
N GLU A 281 -0.45 -22.14 4.07
CA GLU A 281 -1.84 -21.68 4.26
C GLU A 281 -2.85 -22.78 3.94
N ALA A 282 -2.66 -23.50 2.82
CA ALA A 282 -3.51 -24.62 2.43
C ALA A 282 -3.46 -25.77 3.44
N GLU A 283 -2.28 -26.11 3.97
CA GLU A 283 -2.13 -27.15 5.00
C GLU A 283 -2.84 -26.76 6.31
N ARG A 284 -2.71 -25.49 6.73
CA ARG A 284 -3.43 -24.98 7.90
C ARG A 284 -4.94 -25.07 7.72
N LEU A 285 -5.46 -24.59 6.58
CA LEU A 285 -6.89 -24.62 6.29
C LEU A 285 -7.41 -26.07 6.24
N ALA A 286 -6.70 -26.98 5.57
CA ALA A 286 -7.07 -28.39 5.51
C ALA A 286 -7.06 -29.08 6.89
N ARG A 287 -6.15 -28.67 7.78
CA ARG A 287 -6.12 -29.15 9.18
C ARG A 287 -7.31 -28.63 9.97
N GLU A 288 -7.65 -27.34 9.84
CA GLU A 288 -8.82 -26.72 10.48
C GLU A 288 -10.13 -27.35 10.01
N GLU A 289 -10.31 -27.54 8.69
CA GLU A 289 -11.47 -28.20 8.11
C GLU A 289 -11.61 -29.66 8.59
N ARG A 290 -10.49 -30.41 8.61
CA ARG A 290 -10.47 -31.78 9.12
C ARG A 290 -10.91 -31.83 10.59
N ARG A 291 -10.37 -30.94 11.42
CA ARG A 291 -10.70 -30.86 12.85
C ARG A 291 -12.15 -30.48 13.09
N ALA A 292 -12.67 -29.50 12.35
CA ALA A 292 -14.08 -29.12 12.44
C ALA A 292 -15.01 -30.28 12.02
N ALA A 293 -14.65 -31.02 10.96
CA ALA A 293 -15.40 -32.20 10.53
C ALA A 293 -15.35 -33.33 11.57
N LEU A 294 -14.18 -33.61 12.16
CA LEU A 294 -14.03 -34.57 13.24
C LEU A 294 -14.84 -34.18 14.48
N LEU A 295 -14.80 -32.91 14.87
CA LEU A 295 -15.55 -32.40 16.00
C LEU A 295 -17.05 -32.56 15.79
N LYS A 296 -17.56 -32.19 14.61
CA LYS A 296 -18.97 -32.38 14.23
C LYS A 296 -19.37 -33.86 14.26
N ALA A 297 -18.52 -34.74 13.75
CA ALA A 297 -18.76 -36.18 13.80
C ALA A 297 -18.77 -36.72 15.24
N ALA A 298 -17.85 -36.24 16.09
CA ALA A 298 -17.75 -36.61 17.50
C ALA A 298 -18.99 -36.19 18.31
N ILE A 299 -19.52 -34.97 18.08
CA ILE A 299 -20.77 -34.47 18.69
C ILE A 299 -21.96 -35.32 18.25
N ALA A 300 -22.05 -35.62 16.95
CA ALA A 300 -23.14 -36.42 16.39
C ALA A 300 -23.14 -37.86 16.91
N ALA A 301 -21.96 -38.50 17.00
CA ALA A 301 -21.81 -39.87 17.52
C ALA A 301 -22.23 -39.98 19.00
N ARG A 302 -22.10 -38.90 19.78
CA ARG A 302 -22.48 -38.83 21.19
C ARG A 302 -23.93 -38.39 21.42
N GLY A 303 -24.69 -38.11 20.35
CA GLY A 303 -26.09 -37.70 20.44
C GLY A 303 -26.30 -36.32 21.06
N ILE A 304 -25.28 -35.45 21.05
CA ILE A 304 -25.35 -34.12 21.64
C ILE A 304 -26.01 -33.16 20.66
N ARG A 305 -27.04 -32.44 21.11
CA ARG A 305 -27.70 -31.41 20.30
C ARG A 305 -27.02 -30.07 20.50
N THR A 306 -26.64 -29.43 19.40
CA THR A 306 -26.08 -28.08 19.41
C THR A 306 -27.02 -27.12 18.69
N ARG A 307 -27.14 -25.91 19.23
CA ARG A 307 -27.84 -24.78 18.63
C ARG A 307 -26.87 -23.61 18.56
N SER A 308 -26.81 -22.93 17.42
CA SER A 308 -26.05 -21.69 17.26
C SER A 308 -27.01 -20.49 17.19
N THR A 309 -26.63 -19.38 17.79
CA THR A 309 -27.34 -18.10 17.79
C THR A 309 -26.62 -17.08 16.91
N ASP A 310 -27.33 -16.04 16.46
CA ASP A 310 -26.77 -15.00 15.59
C ASP A 310 -25.71 -14.13 16.30
N LYS A 311 -25.63 -14.20 17.64
CA LYS A 311 -24.66 -13.46 18.46
C LYS A 311 -24.03 -14.41 19.49
N PRO A 312 -23.06 -15.24 19.06
CA PRO A 312 -22.33 -16.09 20.01
C PRO A 312 -21.54 -15.22 20.99
N PRO A 313 -21.40 -15.65 22.26
CA PRO A 313 -20.58 -14.94 23.24
C PRO A 313 -19.10 -14.97 22.82
N GLU A 314 -18.38 -13.85 23.03
CA GLU A 314 -16.92 -13.81 22.85
C GLU A 314 -16.27 -14.63 23.96
N MET A 315 -15.60 -15.72 23.58
CA MET A 315 -15.10 -16.75 24.50
C MET A 315 -13.58 -16.86 24.54
N GLU A 316 -12.87 -15.84 24.04
CA GLU A 316 -11.40 -15.82 23.91
C GLU A 316 -10.86 -17.15 23.35
N ASP A 317 -10.11 -17.90 24.18
CA ASP A 317 -9.48 -19.18 23.84
C ASP A 317 -10.35 -20.41 24.15
N ALA A 318 -11.46 -20.23 24.86
CA ALA A 318 -12.31 -21.32 25.33
C ALA A 318 -13.28 -21.76 24.24
N ARG A 319 -12.87 -22.81 23.52
CA ARG A 319 -13.63 -23.45 22.44
C ARG A 319 -13.92 -24.90 22.77
N LEU A 320 -14.98 -25.43 22.17
CA LEU A 320 -15.24 -26.86 22.14
C LEU A 320 -14.13 -27.56 21.33
N ARG A 321 -13.48 -28.55 21.95
CA ARG A 321 -12.38 -29.30 21.34
C ARG A 321 -12.31 -30.73 21.86
N LEU A 322 -11.64 -31.58 21.08
CA LEU A 322 -11.28 -32.93 21.49
C LEU A 322 -9.98 -32.88 22.30
N VAL A 323 -9.94 -33.60 23.42
CA VAL A 323 -8.82 -33.68 24.36
C VAL A 323 -8.60 -35.16 24.71
N PRO A 324 -7.36 -35.69 24.72
CA PRO A 324 -6.07 -34.97 24.65
C PRO A 324 -5.64 -34.52 23.25
N ASP A 325 -6.04 -35.25 22.21
CA ASP A 325 -5.68 -34.94 20.83
C ASP A 325 -6.90 -34.43 20.05
N GLU A 326 -6.72 -33.30 19.37
CA GLU A 326 -7.75 -32.68 18.53
C GLU A 326 -7.98 -33.42 17.20
N ASP A 327 -7.02 -34.27 16.80
CA ASP A 327 -7.04 -35.00 15.53
C ASP A 327 -7.49 -36.48 15.68
N ASP A 328 -7.71 -36.96 16.90
CA ASP A 328 -8.17 -38.33 17.20
C ASP A 328 -9.69 -38.38 17.51
N PRO A 329 -10.50 -39.15 16.77
CA PRO A 329 -11.94 -39.28 17.04
C PRO A 329 -12.28 -39.99 18.37
N THR A 330 -11.34 -40.74 18.96
CA THR A 330 -11.56 -41.44 20.24
C THR A 330 -11.36 -40.56 21.46
N SER A 331 -10.74 -39.38 21.28
CA SER A 331 -10.58 -38.36 22.30
C SER A 331 -11.92 -37.91 22.88
N SER A 332 -11.88 -37.47 24.13
CA SER A 332 -13.04 -36.96 24.85
C SER A 332 -13.36 -35.52 24.45
N LEU A 333 -14.64 -35.15 24.41
CA LEU A 333 -15.03 -33.75 24.22
C LEU A 333 -14.80 -32.93 25.49
N SER A 334 -14.26 -31.73 25.31
CA SER A 334 -14.13 -30.72 26.37
C SER A 334 -14.97 -29.51 26.01
N PHE A 335 -15.93 -29.17 26.88
CA PHE A 335 -16.84 -28.04 26.71
C PHE A 335 -16.45 -26.87 27.60
N PRO A 336 -16.41 -25.64 27.07
CA PRO A 336 -16.50 -24.44 27.89
C PRO A 336 -17.83 -24.41 28.65
N THR A 337 -17.78 -24.14 29.96
CA THR A 337 -18.97 -24.18 30.82
C THR A 337 -19.10 -22.90 31.64
N VAL A 338 -20.28 -22.28 31.60
CA VAL A 338 -20.64 -21.15 32.45
C VAL A 338 -21.51 -21.66 33.59
N LEU A 339 -21.05 -21.43 34.82
CA LEU A 339 -21.85 -21.62 36.03
C LEU A 339 -22.55 -20.30 36.37
N LEU A 340 -23.87 -20.33 36.42
CA LEU A 340 -24.72 -19.18 36.71
C LEU A 340 -25.27 -19.31 38.14
N TYR A 341 -25.10 -18.29 38.97
CA TYR A 341 -25.64 -18.21 40.33
C TYR A 341 -26.76 -17.16 40.39
N PRO A 342 -27.97 -17.48 39.87
CA PRO A 342 -29.00 -16.47 39.65
C PRO A 342 -29.60 -15.88 40.94
N ALA A 343 -29.43 -16.53 42.09
CA ALA A 343 -29.87 -16.00 43.38
C ALA A 343 -29.03 -14.80 43.85
N ASP A 344 -27.76 -14.76 43.44
CA ASP A 344 -26.79 -13.74 43.86
C ASP A 344 -26.29 -12.89 42.66
N LEU A 345 -26.78 -13.19 41.44
CA LEU A 345 -26.45 -12.52 40.18
C LEU A 345 -24.96 -12.59 39.78
N GLU A 346 -24.31 -13.68 40.16
CA GLU A 346 -22.89 -13.92 39.86
C GLU A 346 -22.72 -15.06 38.86
N THR A 347 -21.55 -15.12 38.21
CA THR A 347 -21.22 -16.15 37.22
C THR A 347 -19.76 -16.58 37.31
N ASP A 348 -19.50 -17.88 37.17
CA ASP A 348 -18.15 -18.42 37.00
C ASP A 348 -17.98 -19.06 35.62
N PHE A 349 -16.75 -19.02 35.10
CA PHE A 349 -16.42 -19.62 33.80
C PHE A 349 -15.35 -20.70 33.92
N ILE A 350 -15.69 -21.90 33.44
CA ILE A 350 -14.80 -23.06 33.34
C ILE A 350 -14.38 -23.19 31.88
N LYS A 351 -13.09 -22.96 31.59
CA LYS A 351 -12.54 -22.99 30.23
C LYS A 351 -12.65 -24.35 29.55
N ALA A 352 -12.50 -25.43 30.32
CA ALA A 352 -12.48 -26.80 29.82
C ALA A 352 -13.11 -27.75 30.83
N PHE A 353 -14.29 -28.28 30.50
CA PHE A 353 -14.98 -29.31 31.26
C PHE A 353 -15.04 -30.57 30.39
N ASN A 354 -14.30 -31.62 30.77
CA ASN A 354 -14.29 -32.89 30.04
C ASN A 354 -15.62 -33.65 30.21
N GLU A 355 -16.10 -34.29 29.14
CA GLU A 355 -17.35 -35.04 29.15
C GLU A 355 -17.39 -36.20 30.17
N GLN A 356 -16.23 -36.72 30.59
CA GLN A 356 -16.12 -37.81 31.58
C GLN A 356 -16.14 -37.32 33.03
N GLU A 357 -15.86 -36.04 33.27
CA GLU A 357 -15.82 -35.45 34.60
C GLU A 357 -17.25 -35.19 35.12
N SER A 358 -17.38 -35.09 36.44
CA SER A 358 -18.65 -34.75 37.08
C SER A 358 -18.70 -33.29 37.50
N LEU A 359 -19.91 -32.77 37.65
CA LEU A 359 -20.11 -31.40 38.13
C LEU A 359 -19.62 -31.24 39.58
N ALA A 360 -19.68 -32.29 40.40
CA ALA A 360 -19.18 -32.28 41.76
C ALA A 360 -17.68 -32.02 41.83
N ASP A 361 -16.90 -32.56 40.88
CA ASP A 361 -15.44 -32.37 40.82
C ASP A 361 -15.13 -30.89 40.60
N HIS A 362 -15.87 -30.25 39.70
CA HIS A 362 -15.72 -28.82 39.41
C HIS A 362 -16.19 -27.92 40.56
N LEU A 363 -17.35 -28.21 41.13
CA LEU A 363 -17.87 -27.46 42.28
C LEU A 363 -16.98 -27.60 43.53
N SER A 364 -16.20 -28.68 43.63
CA SER A 364 -15.36 -28.94 44.80
C SER A 364 -14.21 -27.94 44.95
N TYR A 365 -13.63 -27.46 43.83
CA TYR A 365 -12.57 -26.46 43.84
C TYR A 365 -13.09 -25.04 43.69
N VAL A 366 -14.28 -24.86 43.08
CA VAL A 366 -14.94 -23.55 42.96
C VAL A 366 -15.43 -23.06 44.32
N PHE A 367 -15.87 -23.96 45.20
CA PHE A 367 -16.29 -23.59 46.55
C PHE A 367 -15.10 -23.56 47.53
N PRO A 368 -15.04 -22.56 48.44
CA PRO A 368 -16.08 -21.57 48.76
C PRO A 368 -16.08 -20.33 47.85
N LEU A 369 -17.27 -19.80 47.56
CA LEU A 369 -17.43 -18.59 46.76
C LEU A 369 -17.10 -17.33 47.58
N PRO A 370 -16.35 -16.35 47.05
CA PRO A 370 -15.97 -15.13 47.78
C PRO A 370 -17.15 -14.28 48.26
N TRP A 371 -18.25 -14.24 47.49
CA TRP A 371 -19.45 -13.46 47.80
C TRP A 371 -20.42 -14.18 48.75
N ASP A 372 -20.26 -15.48 48.96
CA ASP A 372 -21.14 -16.29 49.82
C ASP A 372 -20.77 -16.15 51.31
N GLN A 373 -21.13 -15.01 51.89
CA GLN A 373 -20.92 -14.73 53.32
C GLN A 373 -21.67 -15.71 54.24
N LYS A 374 -22.78 -16.28 53.77
CA LYS A 374 -23.66 -17.18 54.54
C LYS A 374 -23.26 -18.65 54.41
N ARG A 375 -22.31 -18.98 53.52
CA ARG A 375 -21.87 -20.35 53.20
C ARG A 375 -23.04 -21.25 52.80
N GLU A 376 -24.02 -20.69 52.07
CA GLU A 376 -25.18 -21.42 51.56
C GLU A 376 -24.79 -22.37 50.41
N TYR A 377 -23.71 -22.05 49.67
CA TYR A 377 -23.19 -22.83 48.55
C TYR A 377 -22.22 -23.91 49.04
N THR A 378 -22.78 -25.07 49.39
CA THR A 378 -22.02 -26.28 49.72
C THR A 378 -22.37 -27.42 48.78
N LEU A 379 -21.46 -28.36 48.53
CA LEU A 379 -21.69 -29.52 47.65
C LEU A 379 -22.98 -30.29 47.99
N ALA A 380 -23.36 -30.38 49.27
CA ALA A 380 -24.60 -31.02 49.71
C ALA A 380 -25.83 -30.09 49.64
N GLY A 381 -25.61 -28.79 49.85
CA GLY A 381 -26.63 -27.75 49.92
C GLY A 381 -27.07 -27.16 48.58
N VAL A 382 -26.33 -27.41 47.49
CA VAL A 382 -26.68 -26.90 46.16
C VAL A 382 -27.44 -27.91 45.30
N GLU A 383 -28.30 -27.38 44.43
CA GLU A 383 -28.95 -28.06 43.32
C GLU A 383 -28.55 -27.39 42.01
N CYS A 384 -28.39 -28.21 40.97
CA CYS A 384 -27.91 -27.75 39.67
C CYS A 384 -28.98 -28.02 38.61
N TYR A 385 -29.20 -27.08 37.72
CA TYR A 385 -30.20 -27.16 36.66
C TYR A 385 -29.61 -26.76 35.31
N MET A 386 -30.19 -27.27 34.24
CA MET A 386 -29.87 -26.90 32.86
C MET A 386 -31.15 -26.61 32.07
N ASP A 387 -31.02 -25.78 31.05
CA ASP A 387 -32.10 -25.48 30.11
C ASP A 387 -32.45 -26.71 29.27
N THR A 388 -33.73 -26.89 28.99
CA THR A 388 -34.22 -27.89 28.04
C THR A 388 -34.64 -27.27 26.71
N VAL A 389 -34.67 -28.06 25.62
CA VAL A 389 -35.17 -27.63 24.30
C VAL A 389 -36.60 -27.08 24.39
N SER A 390 -37.41 -27.68 25.26
CA SER A 390 -38.77 -27.24 25.56
C SER A 390 -38.84 -25.98 26.43
N GLY A 391 -37.73 -25.27 26.68
CA GLY A 391 -37.68 -24.04 27.49
C GLY A 391 -38.00 -24.25 28.97
N GLY A 392 -37.86 -25.49 29.45
CA GLY A 392 -37.96 -25.84 30.85
C GLY A 392 -36.58 -26.00 31.49
N LEU A 393 -36.56 -26.55 32.71
CA LEU A 393 -35.34 -26.89 33.42
C LEU A 393 -35.31 -28.39 33.71
N ILE A 394 -34.13 -28.99 33.58
CA ILE A 394 -33.85 -30.34 34.05
C ILE A 394 -32.87 -30.27 35.23
N LYS A 395 -33.14 -31.04 36.28
CA LYS A 395 -32.23 -31.18 37.43
C LYS A 395 -31.05 -32.07 37.04
N VAL A 396 -29.84 -31.55 37.20
CA VAL A 396 -28.59 -32.24 36.89
C VAL A 396 -28.06 -32.96 38.13
N GLY A 397 -27.73 -34.24 37.98
CA GLY A 397 -27.11 -35.02 39.04
C GLY A 397 -25.65 -34.61 39.25
N LYS A 398 -25.29 -34.14 40.44
CA LYS A 398 -23.93 -33.66 40.76
C LYS A 398 -22.82 -34.68 40.50
N LYS A 399 -23.10 -35.97 40.70
CA LYS A 399 -22.16 -37.08 40.49
C LYS A 399 -22.25 -37.72 39.10
N ALA A 400 -23.16 -37.27 38.25
CA ALA A 400 -23.29 -37.83 36.90
C ALA A 400 -22.20 -37.21 35.99
N PRO A 401 -21.61 -38.00 35.07
CA PRO A 401 -20.69 -37.46 34.08
C PRO A 401 -21.43 -36.55 33.12
N LEU A 402 -20.76 -35.50 32.64
CA LEU A 402 -21.35 -34.51 31.75
C LEU A 402 -21.93 -35.15 30.48
N LEU A 403 -21.26 -36.16 29.92
CA LEU A 403 -21.74 -36.92 28.75
C LEU A 403 -23.15 -37.48 28.94
N LYS A 404 -23.45 -38.04 30.12
CA LYS A 404 -24.78 -38.62 30.41
C LYS A 404 -25.88 -37.55 30.48
N VAL A 405 -25.51 -36.34 30.90
CA VAL A 405 -26.42 -35.20 30.98
C VAL A 405 -26.68 -34.62 29.59
N LEU A 406 -25.62 -34.47 28.77
CA LEU A 406 -25.69 -33.91 27.42
C LEU A 406 -26.27 -34.88 26.38
N SER A 407 -26.09 -36.19 26.57
CA SER A 407 -26.72 -37.23 25.74
C SER A 407 -28.23 -37.35 25.98
N SER A 408 -28.78 -36.65 26.98
CA SER A 408 -30.23 -36.61 27.21
C SER A 408 -30.91 -35.80 26.11
N ASP A 409 -31.92 -36.39 25.48
CA ASP A 409 -32.76 -35.77 24.43
C ASP A 409 -33.47 -34.46 24.84
N LYS A 410 -33.39 -34.09 26.11
CA LYS A 410 -34.03 -32.88 26.63
C LYS A 410 -33.08 -31.69 26.67
N VAL A 411 -31.76 -31.89 26.61
CA VAL A 411 -30.74 -30.86 26.81
C VAL A 411 -30.18 -30.41 25.46
N GLU A 412 -29.93 -29.11 25.31
CA GLU A 412 -29.23 -28.53 24.18
C GLU A 412 -28.03 -27.72 24.64
N VAL A 413 -26.93 -27.80 23.89
CA VAL A 413 -25.76 -26.94 24.06
C VAL A 413 -25.93 -25.75 23.12
N VAL A 414 -25.87 -24.54 23.67
CA VAL A 414 -26.09 -23.30 22.92
C VAL A 414 -24.73 -22.63 22.69
N ASP A 415 -24.40 -22.33 21.44
CA ASP A 415 -23.16 -21.69 21.01
C ASP A 415 -21.89 -22.42 21.49
N GLU A 416 -21.96 -23.76 21.52
CA GLU A 416 -20.87 -24.64 22.00
C GLU A 416 -20.51 -24.44 23.49
N VAL A 417 -21.35 -23.71 24.24
CA VAL A 417 -21.20 -23.44 25.66
C VAL A 417 -22.24 -24.19 26.48
N VAL A 418 -21.78 -24.86 27.54
CA VAL A 418 -22.66 -25.48 28.51
C VAL A 418 -23.04 -24.45 29.57
N ARG A 419 -24.33 -24.21 29.77
CA ARG A 419 -24.84 -23.28 30.80
C ARG A 419 -25.49 -24.09 31.92
N ILE A 420 -24.99 -23.93 33.15
CA ILE A 420 -25.48 -24.63 34.34
C ILE A 420 -25.88 -23.62 35.40
N PHE A 421 -27.12 -23.69 35.87
CA PHE A 421 -27.61 -22.88 36.99
C PHE A 421 -27.34 -23.60 38.30
N VAL A 422 -26.66 -22.93 39.23
CA VAL A 422 -26.32 -23.47 40.56
C VAL A 422 -27.07 -22.66 41.61
N LEU A 423 -27.87 -23.35 42.42
CA LEU A 423 -28.78 -22.73 43.39
C LEU A 423 -28.72 -23.43 44.75
N PRO A 424 -28.81 -22.70 45.87
CA PRO A 424 -29.03 -23.32 47.18
C PRO A 424 -30.40 -24.00 47.25
N LYS A 425 -30.49 -25.17 47.89
CA LYS A 425 -31.74 -25.94 48.05
C LYS A 425 -32.91 -25.11 48.56
N ALA A 426 -32.65 -24.19 49.49
CA ALA A 426 -33.70 -23.34 50.09
C ALA A 426 -34.34 -22.37 49.08
N LYS A 427 -33.62 -21.98 48.02
CA LYS A 427 -34.05 -20.98 47.02
C LYS A 427 -34.39 -21.63 45.66
N ALA A 428 -34.13 -22.92 45.52
CA ALA A 428 -34.26 -23.61 44.24
C ALA A 428 -35.72 -23.71 43.77
N GLU A 429 -36.66 -24.05 44.65
CA GLU A 429 -38.07 -24.22 44.28
C GLU A 429 -38.73 -22.91 43.85
N SER A 430 -38.49 -21.82 44.57
CA SER A 430 -39.02 -20.50 44.24
C SER A 430 -38.47 -20.00 42.90
N TRP A 431 -37.17 -20.14 42.69
CA TRP A 431 -36.53 -19.70 41.45
C TRP A 431 -37.03 -20.50 40.22
N VAL A 432 -37.23 -21.82 40.34
CA VAL A 432 -37.74 -22.63 39.23
C VAL A 432 -39.15 -22.18 38.81
N GLN A 433 -40.00 -21.74 39.74
CA GLN A 433 -41.33 -21.19 39.42
C GLN A 433 -41.24 -19.84 38.71
N GLU A 434 -40.39 -18.95 39.19
CA GLU A 434 -40.15 -17.65 38.56
C GLU A 434 -39.57 -17.80 37.15
N TYR A 435 -38.61 -18.71 36.96
CA TYR A 435 -37.99 -18.99 35.67
C TYR A 435 -39.00 -19.48 34.65
N LYS A 436 -39.84 -20.47 35.02
CA LYS A 436 -40.91 -20.98 34.15
C LYS A 436 -41.90 -19.89 33.75
N SER A 437 -42.24 -19.01 34.69
CA SER A 437 -43.14 -17.88 34.45
C SER A 437 -42.53 -16.86 33.46
N LYS A 438 -41.25 -16.51 33.64
CA LYS A 438 -40.52 -15.61 32.73
C LYS A 438 -40.37 -16.20 31.33
N LYS A 439 -39.98 -17.48 31.21
CA LYS A 439 -39.85 -18.15 29.91
C LYS A 439 -41.18 -18.35 29.18
N ALA A 440 -42.27 -18.55 29.91
CA ALA A 440 -43.61 -18.60 29.32
C ALA A 440 -44.02 -17.23 28.75
N ALA A 441 -43.70 -16.14 29.46
CA ALA A 441 -43.94 -14.77 28.98
C ALA A 441 -43.12 -14.44 27.72
N GLU A 442 -41.85 -14.85 27.65
CA GLU A 442 -40.98 -14.65 26.47
C GLU A 442 -41.40 -15.45 25.23
N ARG A 443 -42.17 -16.54 25.39
CA ARG A 443 -42.66 -17.38 24.27
C ARG A 443 -44.06 -17.03 23.78
N GLY A 444 -44.82 -16.28 24.58
CA GLY A 444 -46.20 -15.89 24.27
C GLY A 444 -46.34 -14.52 23.62
N GLY A 445 -45.24 -13.79 23.43
CA GLY A 445 -45.13 -12.59 22.59
C GLY A 445 -44.32 -12.89 21.35
#